data_AF-A0A2V7J5A3-F1
#
_entry.id   AF-A0A2V7J5A3-F1
#
_cell.length_a   1.000
_cell.length_b   1.000
_cell.length_c   1.000
_cell.angle_alpha   90.00
_cell.angle_beta   90.00
_cell.angle_gamma   90.00
#
_symmetry.space_group_name_H-M   'P 1'
#
loop_
_entity.id
_entity.type
_entity.pdbx_description
1 polymer ?
#
loop_
_entity_poly.entity_id
_entity_poly.type
_entity_poly.pdbx_seq_one_letter_code
_entity_poly.pdbx_strand_id
1 'polypeptide(L)'
;MAAEQLFEELPRDTRQQLKDLPDVVRRLEQDAQKMRGRLEELNDALGGMRDEGHGKGGGGGGGDSAIGARRDRIVTDLENERTLVHNRLADAVRALETIRLNLLRLRAGSGSVQSLTTDLGIAREVAAEINRLLQGRREIEQELR
;
A
#
# COMPACT_ATOMS: atom_id res chain seq x y z
N MET A 1 8.23 -5.06 15.23
CA MET A 1 6.75 -5.24 15.19
C MET A 1 6.35 -6.56 15.86
N ALA A 2 5.05 -6.82 16.08
CA ALA A 2 4.61 -8.05 16.76
C ALA A 2 5.02 -9.34 16.03
N ALA A 3 5.06 -9.33 14.70
CA ALA A 3 5.44 -10.51 13.91
C ALA A 3 6.93 -10.89 14.06
N GLU A 4 7.85 -9.92 14.11
CA GLU A 4 9.28 -10.18 14.33
C GLU A 4 9.54 -10.79 15.72
N GLN A 5 8.86 -10.27 16.75
CA GLN A 5 8.97 -10.82 18.10
C GLN A 5 8.45 -12.26 18.15
N LEU A 6 7.31 -12.53 17.51
CA LEU A 6 6.77 -13.90 17.41
C LEU A 6 7.70 -14.85 16.67
N PHE A 7 8.43 -14.36 15.65
CA PHE A 7 9.43 -15.16 14.94
C PHE A 7 10.61 -15.53 15.84
N GLU A 8 11.13 -14.58 16.64
CA GLU A 8 12.27 -14.84 17.54
C GLU A 8 11.96 -15.84 18.65
N GLU A 9 10.69 -15.95 19.04
CA GLU A 9 10.21 -16.93 20.02
C GLU A 9 10.10 -18.37 19.44
N LEU A 10 10.31 -18.57 18.13
CA LEU A 10 10.22 -19.89 17.52
C LEU A 10 11.47 -20.76 17.77
N PRO A 11 11.32 -22.10 17.79
CA PRO A 11 12.44 -23.03 17.80
C PRO A 11 13.45 -22.74 16.69
N ARG A 12 14.74 -23.02 16.97
CA ARG A 12 15.85 -22.71 16.05
C ARG A 12 15.65 -23.34 14.66
N ASP A 13 15.18 -24.58 14.60
CA ASP A 13 14.96 -25.29 13.34
C ASP A 13 13.87 -24.62 12.50
N THR A 14 12.80 -24.16 13.15
CA THR A 14 11.71 -23.41 12.50
C THR A 14 12.19 -22.06 11.98
N ARG A 15 12.99 -21.32 12.78
CA ARG A 15 13.59 -20.05 12.32
C ARG A 15 14.52 -20.26 11.12
N GLN A 16 15.27 -21.36 11.10
CA GLN A 16 16.15 -21.69 9.98
C GLN A 16 15.38 -21.94 8.68
N GLN A 17 14.22 -22.59 8.77
CA GLN A 17 13.32 -22.84 7.63
C GLN A 17 12.61 -21.56 7.14
N LEU A 18 12.44 -20.56 8.02
CA LEU A 18 11.73 -19.32 7.75
C LEU A 18 12.64 -18.08 7.75
N LYS A 19 13.94 -18.27 7.47
CA LYS A 19 14.97 -17.22 7.58
C LYS A 19 14.68 -15.93 6.80
N ASP A 20 13.89 -16.00 5.73
CA ASP A 20 13.55 -14.83 4.91
C ASP A 20 12.33 -14.06 5.43
N LEU A 21 11.58 -14.62 6.38
CA LEU A 21 10.35 -14.03 6.91
C LEU A 21 10.57 -12.63 7.49
N PRO A 22 11.61 -12.36 8.31
CA PRO A 22 11.85 -11.02 8.84
C PRO A 22 12.01 -9.96 7.74
N ASP A 23 12.70 -10.31 6.64
CA ASP A 23 12.93 -9.40 5.52
C ASP A 23 11.62 -9.07 4.79
N VAL A 24 10.76 -10.07 4.59
CA VAL A 24 9.45 -9.88 3.95
C VAL A 24 8.55 -9.01 4.82
N VAL A 25 8.49 -9.28 6.13
CA VAL A 25 7.71 -8.48 7.08
C VAL A 25 8.16 -7.02 7.07
N ARG A 26 9.47 -6.76 7.19
CA ARG A 26 10.02 -5.39 7.15
C ARG A 26 9.68 -4.66 5.85
N ARG A 27 9.75 -5.34 4.71
CA ARG A 27 9.39 -4.74 3.41
C ARG A 27 7.90 -4.38 3.35
N LEU A 28 7.02 -5.30 3.74
CA LEU A 28 5.57 -5.05 3.76
C LEU A 28 5.20 -3.89 4.70
N GLU A 29 5.88 -3.77 5.84
CA GLU A 29 5.67 -2.66 6.79
C GLU A 29 6.10 -1.32 6.20
N GLN A 30 7.28 -1.27 5.58
CA GLN A 30 7.76 -0.08 4.89
C GLN A 30 6.83 0.32 3.75
N ASP A 31 6.36 -0.65 2.98
CA ASP A 31 5.45 -0.41 1.87
C ASP A 31 4.09 0.08 2.37
N ALA A 32 3.54 -0.52 3.43
CA ALA A 32 2.33 -0.04 4.09
C ALA A 32 2.48 1.40 4.59
N GLN A 33 3.62 1.75 5.19
CA GLN A 33 3.87 3.10 5.67
C GLN A 33 3.94 4.12 4.53
N LYS A 34 4.62 3.79 3.42
CA LYS A 34 4.66 4.64 2.23
C LYS A 34 3.28 4.83 1.61
N MET A 35 2.49 3.76 1.53
CA MET A 35 1.13 3.84 0.97
C MET A 35 0.19 4.67 1.84
N ARG A 36 0.33 4.65 3.17
CA ARG A 36 -0.42 5.53 4.08
C ARG A 36 -0.12 7.00 3.82
N GLY A 37 1.16 7.37 3.82
CA GLY A 37 1.56 8.75 3.51
C GLY A 37 1.05 9.19 2.14
N ARG A 38 1.09 8.29 1.15
CA ARG A 38 0.55 8.60 -0.18
C ARG A 38 -0.96 8.80 -0.19
N LEU A 39 -1.70 8.00 0.57
CA LEU A 39 -3.14 8.13 0.67
C LEU A 39 -3.54 9.47 1.32
N GLU A 40 -2.77 9.92 2.31
CA GLU A 40 -2.91 11.25 2.92
C GLU A 40 -2.67 12.36 1.89
N GLU A 41 -1.56 12.32 1.16
CA GLU A 41 -1.25 13.29 0.08
C GLU A 41 -2.37 13.37 -0.98
N LEU A 42 -2.93 12.22 -1.38
CA LEU A 42 -4.01 12.15 -2.36
C LEU A 42 -5.33 12.71 -1.82
N ASN A 43 -5.63 12.44 -0.55
CA ASN A 43 -6.81 13.00 0.11
C ASN A 43 -6.71 14.52 0.24
N ASP A 44 -5.54 15.03 0.60
CA ASP A 44 -5.29 16.47 0.70
C ASP A 44 -5.41 17.15 -0.67
N ALA A 45 -4.83 16.57 -1.73
CA ALA A 45 -4.95 17.09 -3.09
C ALA A 45 -6.41 17.11 -3.59
N LEU A 46 -7.18 16.05 -3.32
CA LEU A 46 -8.60 15.98 -3.63
C LEU A 46 -9.43 16.98 -2.81
N GLY A 47 -9.07 17.22 -1.55
CA GLY A 47 -9.69 18.23 -0.68
C GLY A 47 -9.49 19.65 -1.21
N GLY A 48 -8.24 20.03 -1.52
CA GLY A 48 -7.93 21.34 -2.08
C GLY A 48 -8.67 21.64 -3.39
N MET A 49 -8.80 20.63 -4.27
CA MET A 49 -9.58 20.76 -5.50
C MET A 49 -11.10 20.83 -5.29
N ARG A 50 -11.65 20.46 -4.13
CA ARG A 50 -13.07 20.66 -3.85
C ARG A 50 -13.33 22.07 -3.34
N ASP A 51 -12.43 22.59 -2.50
CA ASP A 51 -12.55 23.92 -1.92
C ASP A 51 -12.37 25.03 -2.96
N GLU A 52 -11.44 24.87 -3.91
CA GLU A 52 -11.25 25.79 -5.04
C GLU A 52 -12.46 25.82 -6.01
N GLY A 53 -13.37 24.86 -5.94
CA GLY A 53 -14.54 24.74 -6.82
C GLY A 53 -15.74 25.53 -6.33
N HIS A 54 -15.80 25.81 -5.02
CA HIS A 54 -16.89 26.56 -4.41
C HIS A 54 -16.69 28.08 -4.43
N GLY A 55 -15.49 28.56 -4.76
CA GLY A 55 -15.12 29.97 -4.72
C GLY A 55 -15.03 30.65 -6.08
N LYS A 56 -16.13 30.73 -6.84
CA LYS A 56 -16.47 31.80 -7.83
C LYS A 56 -17.57 31.34 -8.80
N GLY A 57 -18.80 31.25 -8.28
CA GLY A 57 -19.99 31.26 -9.13
C GLY A 57 -20.25 32.69 -9.60
N GLY A 58 -19.72 33.06 -10.77
CA GLY A 58 -19.90 34.41 -11.31
C GLY A 58 -19.43 34.58 -12.75
N GLY A 59 -20.23 34.07 -13.69
CA GLY A 59 -20.39 34.67 -15.02
C GLY A 59 -19.52 34.15 -16.18
N GLY A 60 -20.12 33.28 -17.00
CA GLY A 60 -20.14 33.40 -18.46
C GLY A 60 -18.85 33.18 -19.26
N GLY A 61 -18.79 32.06 -19.99
CA GLY A 61 -18.00 31.94 -21.23
C GLY A 61 -17.52 30.51 -21.51
N GLY A 62 -17.63 30.04 -22.75
CA GLY A 62 -17.26 28.68 -23.17
C GLY A 62 -15.82 28.22 -22.89
N GLY A 63 -14.93 29.11 -22.43
CA GLY A 63 -13.60 28.75 -21.91
C GLY A 63 -13.63 28.11 -20.51
N ASP A 64 -14.66 28.41 -19.71
CA ASP A 64 -14.85 27.85 -18.36
C ASP A 64 -15.21 26.35 -18.42
N SER A 65 -15.85 25.92 -19.52
CA SER A 65 -16.21 24.52 -19.77
C SER A 65 -14.98 23.64 -20.08
N ALA A 66 -13.99 24.14 -20.82
CA ALA A 66 -12.77 23.37 -21.11
C ALA A 66 -11.87 23.22 -19.86
N ILE A 67 -11.81 24.27 -19.03
CA ILE A 67 -11.09 24.26 -17.74
C ILE A 67 -11.80 23.32 -16.76
N GLY A 68 -13.13 23.38 -16.66
CA GLY A 68 -13.94 22.44 -15.88
C GLY A 68 -13.74 21.00 -16.32
N ALA A 69 -13.85 20.71 -17.62
CA ALA A 69 -13.63 19.36 -18.14
C ALA A 69 -12.22 18.82 -17.87
N ARG A 70 -11.19 19.69 -17.89
CA ARG A 70 -9.82 19.30 -17.51
C ARG A 70 -9.72 18.99 -16.01
N ARG A 71 -10.35 19.81 -15.17
CA ARG A 71 -10.39 19.61 -13.71
C ARG A 71 -11.07 18.29 -13.36
N ASP A 72 -12.21 18.00 -13.97
CA ASP A 72 -12.97 16.76 -13.71
C ASP A 72 -12.14 15.52 -14.06
N ARG A 73 -11.37 15.57 -15.16
CA ARG A 73 -10.42 14.49 -15.50
C ARG A 73 -9.35 14.31 -14.43
N ILE A 74 -8.73 15.40 -13.98
CA ILE A 74 -7.70 15.34 -12.93
C ILE A 74 -8.28 14.75 -11.63
N VAL A 75 -9.47 15.18 -11.23
CA VAL A 75 -10.16 14.65 -10.05
C VAL A 75 -10.43 13.15 -10.22
N THR A 76 -10.94 12.74 -11.38
CA THR A 76 -11.20 11.33 -11.70
C THR A 76 -9.92 10.49 -11.61
N ASP A 77 -8.82 10.99 -12.17
CA ASP A 77 -7.52 10.30 -12.16
C ASP A 77 -6.98 10.15 -10.72
N LEU A 78 -7.08 11.21 -9.90
CA LEU A 78 -6.67 11.17 -8.49
C LEU A 78 -7.56 10.23 -7.65
N GLU A 79 -8.86 10.15 -7.92
CA GLU A 79 -9.76 9.24 -7.23
C GLU A 79 -9.48 7.76 -7.59
N ASN A 80 -9.20 7.50 -8.87
CA ASN A 80 -8.76 6.18 -9.34
C ASN A 80 -7.46 5.76 -8.66
N GLU A 81 -6.51 6.70 -8.58
CA GLU A 81 -5.23 6.48 -7.94
C GLU A 81 -5.34 6.24 -6.43
N ARG A 82 -6.13 7.05 -5.72
CA ARG A 82 -6.42 6.86 -4.29
C ARG A 82 -6.99 5.47 -4.05
N THR A 83 -7.94 5.04 -4.89
CA THR A 83 -8.56 3.71 -4.78
C THR A 83 -7.54 2.60 -4.99
N LEU A 84 -6.64 2.75 -5.96
CA LEU A 84 -5.56 1.80 -6.20
C LEU A 84 -4.61 1.71 -4.99
N VAL A 85 -4.12 2.86 -4.49
CA VAL A 85 -3.22 2.91 -3.32
C VAL A 85 -3.90 2.32 -2.07
N HIS A 86 -5.18 2.64 -1.85
CA HIS A 86 -5.97 2.09 -0.75
C HIS A 86 -6.06 0.56 -0.81
N ASN A 87 -6.36 0.00 -1.99
CA ASN A 87 -6.45 -1.44 -2.18
C ASN A 87 -5.10 -2.13 -1.91
N ARG A 88 -4.00 -1.54 -2.39
CA ARG A 88 -2.65 -2.05 -2.13
C ARG A 88 -2.25 -1.99 -0.66
N LEU A 89 -2.64 -0.93 0.05
CA LEU A 89 -2.46 -0.86 1.50
C LEU A 89 -3.23 -1.96 2.21
N ALA A 90 -4.48 -2.21 1.81
CA ALA A 90 -5.29 -3.28 2.37
C ALA A 90 -4.65 -4.66 2.14
N ASP A 91 -4.08 -4.91 0.96
CA ASP A 91 -3.40 -6.17 0.64
C ASP A 91 -2.13 -6.37 1.48
N ALA A 92 -1.30 -5.34 1.65
CA ALA A 92 -0.11 -5.41 2.49
C ALA A 92 -0.45 -5.68 3.96
N VAL A 93 -1.45 -4.97 4.49
CA VAL A 93 -1.93 -5.17 5.88
C VAL A 93 -2.51 -6.57 6.06
N ARG A 94 -3.27 -7.07 5.08
CA ARG A 94 -3.81 -8.44 5.10
C ARG A 94 -2.68 -9.47 5.12
N ALA A 95 -1.65 -9.30 4.29
CA ALA A 95 -0.48 -10.19 4.28
C ALA A 95 0.26 -10.20 5.64
N LEU A 96 0.45 -9.03 6.25
CA LEU A 96 1.06 -8.91 7.58
C LEU A 96 0.23 -9.60 8.66
N GLU A 97 -1.09 -9.46 8.64
CA GLU A 97 -1.98 -10.13 9.61
C GLU A 97 -2.01 -11.65 9.40
N THR A 98 -2.04 -12.13 8.16
CA THR A 98 -1.92 -13.57 7.85
C THR A 98 -0.62 -14.15 8.41
N ILE A 99 0.52 -13.48 8.18
CA ILE A 99 1.82 -13.88 8.74
C ILE A 99 1.75 -13.94 10.27
N ARG A 100 1.23 -12.90 10.91
CA ARG A 100 1.12 -12.83 12.38
C ARG A 100 0.27 -13.97 12.94
N LEU A 101 -0.89 -14.24 12.36
CA LEU A 101 -1.79 -15.32 12.80
C LEU A 101 -1.12 -16.69 12.65
N ASN A 102 -0.39 -16.91 11.57
CA ASN A 102 0.33 -18.16 11.36
C ASN A 102 1.49 -18.35 12.34
N LEU A 103 2.22 -17.29 12.66
CA LEU A 103 3.26 -17.33 13.69
C LEU A 103 2.67 -17.66 15.07
N LEU A 104 1.50 -17.09 15.41
CA LEU A 104 0.77 -17.44 16.63
C LEU A 104 0.35 -18.91 16.65
N ARG A 105 -0.14 -19.44 15.52
CA ARG A 105 -0.50 -20.87 15.39
C ARG A 105 0.70 -21.79 15.50
N LEU A 106 1.83 -21.44 14.88
CA LEU A 106 3.09 -22.19 15.00
C LEU A 106 3.58 -22.22 16.43
N ARG A 107 3.54 -21.08 17.13
CA ARG A 107 3.87 -20.99 18.56
C ARG A 107 2.94 -21.83 19.44
N ALA A 108 1.66 -21.90 19.09
CA ALA A 108 0.67 -22.73 19.77
C ALA A 108 0.72 -24.22 19.37
N GLY A 109 1.62 -24.61 18.46
CA GLY A 109 1.76 -25.99 17.98
C GLY A 109 0.65 -26.47 17.04
N SER A 110 -0.22 -25.57 16.56
CA SER A 110 -1.37 -25.88 15.69
C SER A 110 -1.16 -25.50 14.22
N GLY A 111 -0.06 -24.82 13.89
CA GLY A 111 0.32 -24.43 12.53
C GLY A 111 1.39 -25.34 11.90
N SER A 112 1.58 -25.25 10.58
CA SER A 112 2.65 -25.92 9.86
C SER A 112 3.57 -24.93 9.13
N VAL A 113 4.86 -25.26 9.03
CA VAL A 113 5.84 -24.45 8.30
C VAL A 113 5.50 -24.39 6.80
N GLN A 114 4.97 -25.48 6.23
CA GLN A 114 4.47 -25.52 4.86
C GLN A 114 3.38 -24.46 4.58
N SER A 115 2.41 -24.31 5.49
CA SER A 115 1.37 -23.28 5.32
C SER A 115 1.98 -21.88 5.34
N LEU A 116 2.87 -21.61 6.31
CA LEU A 116 3.49 -20.29 6.43
C LEU A 116 4.41 -19.97 5.25
N THR A 117 5.14 -20.94 4.71
CA THR A 117 5.99 -20.73 3.53
C THR A 117 5.18 -20.45 2.26
N THR A 118 3.99 -21.05 2.14
CA THR A 118 3.04 -20.74 1.05
C THR A 118 2.56 -19.29 1.16
N ASP A 119 2.11 -18.89 2.35
CA ASP A 119 1.63 -17.53 2.60
C ASP A 119 2.76 -16.49 2.45
N LEU A 120 4.00 -16.86 2.79
CA LEU A 120 5.18 -16.05 2.55
C LEU A 120 5.41 -15.80 1.05
N GLY A 121 5.16 -16.79 0.20
CA GLY A 121 5.23 -16.64 -1.26
C GLY A 121 4.27 -15.56 -1.75
N ILE A 122 2.99 -15.65 -1.34
CA ILE A 122 1.95 -14.67 -1.66
C ILE A 122 2.33 -13.27 -1.15
N ALA A 123 2.83 -13.19 0.08
CA ALA A 123 3.30 -11.94 0.67
C ALA A 123 4.44 -11.28 -0.13
N ARG A 124 5.36 -12.08 -0.68
CA ARG A 124 6.44 -11.57 -1.56
C ARG A 124 5.89 -11.03 -2.88
N GLU A 125 4.90 -11.69 -3.47
CA GLU A 125 4.26 -11.23 -4.71
C GLU A 125 3.59 -9.87 -4.49
N VAL A 126 2.83 -9.73 -3.39
CA VAL A 126 2.21 -8.46 -2.98
C VAL A 126 3.27 -7.37 -2.82
N ALA A 127 4.36 -7.65 -2.10
CA ALA A 127 5.45 -6.69 -1.93
C ALA A 127 6.10 -6.29 -3.28
N ALA A 128 6.27 -7.23 -4.20
CA ALA A 128 6.83 -6.95 -5.52
C ALA A 128 5.90 -6.07 -6.37
N GLU A 129 4.59 -6.33 -6.34
CA GLU A 129 3.59 -5.52 -7.05
C GLU A 129 3.53 -4.09 -6.52
N ILE A 130 3.58 -3.91 -5.20
CA ILE A 130 3.61 -2.58 -4.58
C ILE A 130 4.88 -1.83 -4.96
N ASN A 131 6.03 -2.51 -4.93
CA ASN A 131 7.30 -1.87 -5.30
C ASN A 131 7.30 -1.40 -6.76
N ARG A 132 6.76 -2.20 -7.70
CA ARG A 132 6.62 -1.79 -9.11
C ARG A 132 5.75 -0.54 -9.26
N LEU A 133 4.65 -0.47 -8.52
CA LEU A 133 3.76 0.71 -8.53
C LEU A 133 4.47 1.95 -7.98
N LEU A 134 5.21 1.81 -6.88
CA LEU A 134 5.96 2.91 -6.28
C LEU A 134 7.18 3.33 -7.13
N GLN A 135 7.80 2.43 -7.90
CA GLN A 135 8.94 2.72 -8.77
C GLN A 135 8.52 3.37 -10.09
N GLY A 136 7.56 2.78 -10.80
CA GLY A 136 7.10 3.31 -12.09
C GLY A 136 6.62 4.76 -12.00
N ARG A 137 6.16 5.18 -10.81
CA ARG A 137 5.79 6.57 -10.56
C ARG A 137 6.98 7.50 -10.27
N ARG A 138 7.99 7.05 -9.50
CA ARG A 138 9.20 7.85 -9.25
C ARG A 138 9.90 8.20 -10.56
N GLU A 139 9.91 7.27 -11.51
CA GLU A 139 10.45 7.49 -12.85
C GLU A 139 9.68 8.62 -13.57
N ILE A 140 8.34 8.60 -13.55
CA ILE A 140 7.51 9.66 -14.15
C ILE A 140 7.76 11.03 -13.48
N GLU A 141 7.85 11.09 -12.15
CA GLU A 141 8.09 12.35 -11.43
C GLU A 141 9.50 12.92 -11.66
N GLN A 142 10.49 12.06 -11.92
CA GLN A 142 11.85 12.48 -12.28
C GLN A 142 11.92 13.02 -13.71
N GLU A 143 11.22 12.40 -14.66
CA GLU A 143 11.16 12.85 -16.06
C GLU A 143 10.36 14.15 -16.26
N LEU A 144 9.48 14.50 -15.30
CA LEU A 144 8.67 15.73 -15.32
C LEU A 144 9.28 16.91 -14.56
N ARG A 145 10.50 16.77 -13.99
CA ARG A 145 11.22 17.81 -13.25
C ARG A 145 12.34 18.44 -14.07
#